data_AF-A0A0W0D131-F1
#
_entry.id   AF-A0A0W0D131-F1
#
_cell.length_a   1.000
_cell.length_b   1.000
_cell.length_c   1.000
_cell.angle_alpha   90.00
_cell.angle_beta   90.00
_cell.angle_gamma   90.00
#
_symmetry.space_group_name_H-M   'P 1'
#
loop_
_entity.id
_entity.type
_entity.pdbx_description
1 polymer ?
#
loop_
_entity_poly.entity_id
_entity_poly.type
_entity_poly.pdbx_seq_one_letter_code
_entity_poly.pdbx_strand_id
1 'polypeptide(L)'
;MARYYCEYCHSYLTHDTLSVRKFHLMGKNHLRVRADYYRSQAIKEQELDRRRCLHGKRPKVYKTKKSEQGSINHNEKLSIKLLSRKEKKKKLRADRVYKKELNNSKINDLSKVYLGSPGYNRVFIDPNRYDIGDTVKASRLPQRANKLQEQNKYKDRNELYQGYDKQLPHLEVPKMLNIWNTSQKLTNIYYDPSTFPKSSDEIRRMPKTRNATHYKSRQFQAS
;
A
#
# COMPACT_ATOMS: atom_id res chain seq x y z
N MET A 1 34.78 -29.28 20.65
CA MET A 1 33.95 -28.06 20.64
C MET A 1 33.46 -27.83 19.22
N ALA A 2 32.15 -27.94 18.97
CA ALA A 2 31.57 -27.57 17.69
C ALA A 2 31.58 -26.03 17.56
N ARG A 3 32.13 -25.51 16.47
CA ARG A 3 32.02 -24.09 16.12
C ARG A 3 30.72 -23.91 15.33
N TYR A 4 29.94 -22.88 15.66
CA TYR A 4 28.73 -22.55 14.91
C TYR A 4 29.06 -21.59 13.77
N TYR A 5 28.60 -21.91 12.56
CA TYR A 5 28.67 -21.02 11.41
C TYR A 5 27.26 -20.53 11.06
N CYS A 6 27.09 -19.21 10.95
CA CYS A 6 25.84 -18.63 10.49
C CYS A 6 25.91 -18.41 8.97
N GLU A 7 25.11 -19.17 8.22
CA GLU A 7 25.03 -19.07 6.76
C GLU A 7 24.57 -17.69 6.27
N TYR A 8 23.74 -16.99 7.05
CA TYR A 8 23.25 -15.66 6.68
C TYR A 8 24.31 -14.58 6.91
N CYS A 9 25.00 -14.61 8.05
CA CYS A 9 26.01 -13.60 8.40
C CYS A 9 27.39 -13.90 7.84
N HIS A 10 27.60 -15.09 7.27
CA HIS A 10 28.88 -15.60 6.82
C HIS A 10 29.99 -15.49 7.89
N SER A 11 29.63 -15.70 9.16
CA SER A 11 30.55 -15.55 10.29
C SER A 11 30.56 -16.79 11.18
N TYR A 12 31.73 -17.08 11.75
CA TYR A 12 31.93 -18.13 12.74
C TYR A 12 31.78 -17.57 14.15
N LEU A 13 31.14 -18.33 15.02
CA LEU A 13 30.99 -18.04 16.44
C LEU A 13 32.06 -18.82 17.23
N THR A 14 32.72 -18.15 18.18
CA THR A 14 33.83 -18.71 18.95
C THR A 14 33.40 -19.89 19.83
N HIS A 15 32.21 -19.79 20.43
CA HIS A 15 31.61 -20.83 21.26
C HIS A 15 30.15 -21.04 20.88
N ASP A 16 29.77 -22.30 20.69
CA ASP A 16 28.41 -22.69 20.34
C ASP A 16 27.61 -23.10 21.59
N THR A 17 27.40 -22.14 22.48
CA THR A 17 26.46 -22.32 23.59
C THR A 17 25.08 -21.79 23.21
N LEU A 18 24.03 -22.36 23.78
CA LEU A 18 22.64 -21.96 23.48
C LEU A 18 22.40 -20.46 23.74
N SER A 19 23.03 -19.90 24.77
CA SER A 19 22.93 -18.48 25.11
C SER A 19 23.58 -17.58 24.05
N VAL A 20 24.81 -17.89 23.62
CA VAL A 20 25.54 -17.11 22.62
C VAL A 20 24.84 -17.23 21.26
N ARG A 21 24.38 -18.43 20.89
CA ARG A 21 23.61 -18.64 19.65
C ARG A 21 22.29 -17.88 19.66
N LYS A 22 21.53 -17.93 20.77
CA LYS A 22 20.26 -17.19 20.91
C LYS A 22 20.48 -15.68 20.78
N PHE A 23 21.52 -15.14 21.41
CA PHE A 23 21.87 -13.73 21.30
C PHE A 23 22.24 -13.34 19.85
N HIS A 24 23.04 -14.17 19.17
CA HIS A 24 23.37 -13.95 17.75
C HIS A 24 22.12 -13.92 16.87
N LEU A 25 21.22 -14.90 17.03
CA LEU A 25 19.98 -15.02 16.24
C LEU A 25 18.98 -13.89 16.51
N MET A 26 18.98 -13.31 17.71
CA MET A 26 18.16 -12.14 18.06
C MET A 26 18.87 -10.81 17.77
N GLY A 27 20.11 -10.85 17.27
CA GLY A 27 20.92 -9.69 16.96
C GLY A 27 20.35 -8.87 15.80
N LYS A 28 20.38 -7.54 15.91
CA LYS A 28 19.87 -6.61 14.90
C LYS A 28 20.47 -6.85 13.51
N ASN A 29 21.77 -7.12 13.43
CA ASN A 29 22.44 -7.36 12.16
C ASN A 29 21.96 -8.66 11.50
N HIS A 30 21.89 -9.75 12.26
CA HIS A 30 21.38 -11.04 11.79
C HIS A 30 19.94 -10.93 11.28
N LEU A 31 19.05 -10.30 12.05
CA LEU A 31 17.66 -10.08 11.65
C LEU A 31 17.54 -9.29 10.35
N ARG A 32 18.37 -8.25 10.16
CA ARG A 32 18.40 -7.45 8.93
C ARG A 32 18.84 -8.31 7.73
N VAL A 33 19.99 -8.98 7.84
CA VAL A 33 20.54 -9.79 6.73
C VAL A 33 19.61 -10.95 6.38
N ARG A 34 19.05 -11.64 7.38
CA ARG A 34 18.05 -12.69 7.18
C ARG A 34 16.78 -12.15 6.51
N ALA A 35 16.26 -11.00 6.95
CA ALA A 35 15.09 -10.39 6.32
C ALA A 35 15.37 -10.01 4.86
N ASP A 36 16.54 -9.45 4.56
CA ASP A 36 16.93 -9.07 3.20
C ASP A 36 17.12 -10.30 2.30
N TYR A 37 17.66 -11.40 2.83
CA TYR A 37 17.73 -12.68 2.13
C TYR A 37 16.34 -13.14 1.69
N TYR A 38 15.38 -13.28 2.61
CA TYR A 38 14.03 -13.76 2.27
C TYR A 38 13.26 -12.79 1.38
N ARG A 39 13.43 -11.46 1.56
CA ARG A 39 12.89 -10.47 0.63
C ARG A 39 13.43 -10.66 -0.78
N SER A 40 14.74 -10.89 -0.93
CA SER A 40 15.37 -11.11 -2.23
C SER A 40 14.90 -12.42 -2.88
N GLN A 41 14.75 -13.48 -2.08
CA GLN A 41 14.30 -14.78 -2.54
C GLN A 41 12.86 -14.74 -3.04
N ALA A 42 11.95 -14.09 -2.30
CA ALA A 42 10.57 -13.88 -2.74
C ALA A 42 10.49 -13.09 -4.06
N ILE A 43 11.35 -12.08 -4.26
CA ILE A 43 11.41 -11.32 -5.51
C ILE A 43 11.91 -12.21 -6.67
N LYS A 44 12.91 -13.07 -6.43
CA LYS A 44 13.45 -14.00 -7.43
C LYS A 44 12.38 -14.99 -7.87
N GLU A 45 11.66 -15.60 -6.93
CA GLU A 45 10.59 -16.56 -7.21
C GLU A 45 9.48 -15.94 -8.07
N GLN A 46 9.02 -14.73 -7.71
CA GLN A 46 8.04 -13.98 -8.51
C GLN A 46 8.50 -13.71 -9.95
N GLU A 47 9.80 -13.51 -10.17
CA GLU A 47 10.36 -13.28 -11.50
C GLU A 47 10.52 -14.58 -12.30
N LEU A 48 10.80 -15.71 -11.64
CA LEU A 48 10.87 -17.03 -12.27
C LEU A 48 9.50 -17.50 -12.75
N ASP A 49 8.43 -17.27 -11.98
CA ASP A 49 7.07 -17.66 -12.35
C ASP A 49 6.59 -16.91 -13.60
N ARG A 50 7.00 -15.65 -13.79
CA ARG A 50 6.74 -14.89 -15.03
C ARG A 50 7.36 -15.53 -16.27
N ARG A 51 8.46 -16.27 -16.13
CA ARG A 51 9.17 -16.90 -17.26
C ARG A 51 8.60 -18.27 -17.60
N ARG A 52 8.04 -19.00 -16.63
CA ARG A 52 7.53 -20.37 -16.83
C ARG A 52 6.29 -20.43 -17.75
N CYS A 53 5.53 -19.35 -17.89
CA CYS A 53 4.34 -19.32 -18.76
C CYS A 53 4.61 -19.22 -20.28
N LEU A 54 5.88 -19.24 -20.72
CA LEU A 54 6.26 -19.04 -22.12
C LEU A 54 6.56 -20.33 -22.89
N HIS A 55 6.51 -21.51 -22.26
CA HIS A 55 6.61 -22.78 -22.99
C HIS A 55 5.25 -23.22 -23.55
N GLY A 56 4.73 -22.40 -24.47
CA GLY A 56 3.66 -22.83 -25.36
C GLY A 56 4.18 -23.96 -26.24
N LYS A 57 3.59 -25.15 -26.13
CA LYS A 57 3.77 -26.22 -27.11
C LYS A 57 3.51 -25.60 -28.50
N ARG A 58 4.48 -25.69 -29.41
CA ARG A 58 4.26 -25.33 -30.82
C ARG A 58 2.99 -26.06 -31.28
N PRO A 59 1.94 -25.38 -31.77
CA PRO A 59 0.83 -26.09 -32.40
C PRO A 59 1.41 -26.88 -33.57
N LYS A 60 1.26 -28.21 -33.56
CA LYS A 60 1.53 -29.03 -34.75
C LYS A 60 0.49 -28.60 -35.78
N VAL A 61 0.89 -27.74 -36.71
CA VAL A 61 0.07 -27.42 -37.88
C VAL A 61 0.05 -28.66 -38.76
N TYR A 62 -0.92 -29.53 -38.54
CA TYR A 62 -1.29 -30.52 -39.54
C TYR A 62 -1.95 -29.74 -40.68
N LYS A 63 -1.34 -29.76 -41.87
CA LYS A 63 -1.96 -29.23 -43.09
C LYS A 63 -3.14 -30.14 -43.47
N THR A 64 -4.28 -29.99 -42.81
CA THR A 64 -5.53 -30.59 -43.28
C THR A 64 -6.11 -29.70 -44.36
N LYS A 65 -6.52 -30.33 -45.46
CA LYS A 65 -7.16 -29.69 -46.62
C LYS A 65 -8.36 -28.88 -46.14
N LYS A 66 -8.50 -27.67 -46.70
CA LYS A 66 -9.62 -26.72 -46.53
C LYS A 66 -10.93 -27.42 -46.19
N SER A 67 -11.38 -27.30 -44.94
CA SER A 67 -12.78 -27.46 -44.57
C SER A 67 -13.35 -26.07 -44.30
N GLU A 68 -14.35 -25.72 -45.08
CA GLU A 68 -15.10 -24.48 -45.06
C GLU A 68 -15.94 -24.43 -43.78
N GLN A 69 -15.48 -23.70 -42.75
CA GLN A 69 -16.29 -23.02 -41.73
C GLN A 69 -15.37 -22.45 -40.64
N GLY A 70 -15.25 -21.12 -40.59
CA GLY A 70 -14.62 -20.38 -39.49
C GLY A 70 -13.13 -20.06 -39.64
N SER A 71 -12.63 -19.75 -40.85
CA SER A 71 -11.26 -19.24 -41.00
C SER A 71 -11.16 -17.82 -40.44
N ILE A 72 -10.29 -17.60 -39.45
CA ILE A 72 -9.84 -16.26 -39.03
C ILE A 72 -9.38 -15.53 -40.30
N ASN A 73 -10.12 -14.48 -40.70
CA ASN A 73 -9.79 -13.69 -41.88
C ASN A 73 -8.37 -13.12 -41.76
N HIS A 74 -7.49 -13.49 -42.67
CA HIS A 74 -6.04 -13.32 -42.56
C HIS A 74 -5.49 -11.92 -42.92
N ASN A 75 -6.33 -10.90 -43.13
CA ASN A 75 -5.89 -9.70 -43.88
C ASN A 75 -5.86 -8.36 -43.13
N GLU A 76 -6.20 -8.28 -41.84
CA GLU A 76 -6.02 -7.03 -41.08
C GLU A 76 -4.80 -7.14 -40.17
N LYS A 77 -3.66 -6.60 -40.63
CA LYS A 77 -2.45 -6.50 -39.81
C LYS A 77 -2.70 -5.52 -38.67
N LEU A 78 -2.78 -6.04 -37.44
CA LEU A 78 -2.86 -5.23 -36.23
C LEU A 78 -1.58 -4.39 -36.06
N SER A 79 -1.73 -3.08 -35.87
CA SER A 79 -0.60 -2.19 -35.58
C SER A 79 -0.18 -2.36 -34.11
N ILE A 80 1.06 -2.83 -33.91
CA ILE A 80 1.64 -2.99 -32.57
C ILE A 80 2.34 -1.68 -32.19
N LYS A 81 1.77 -0.95 -31.23
CA LYS A 81 2.44 0.23 -30.66
C LYS A 81 3.52 -0.20 -29.67
N LEU A 82 4.78 0.00 -30.04
CA LEU A 82 5.93 -0.22 -29.17
C LEU A 82 6.35 1.09 -28.50
N LEU A 83 6.57 1.05 -27.18
CA LEU A 83 7.05 2.20 -26.42
C LEU A 83 8.57 2.30 -26.48
N SER A 84 9.09 3.52 -26.35
CA SER A 84 10.53 3.76 -26.21
C SER A 84 11.08 3.09 -24.94
N ARG A 85 12.36 2.72 -24.94
CA ARG A 85 13.05 2.10 -23.79
C ARG A 85 12.90 2.94 -22.51
N LYS A 86 12.98 4.27 -22.63
CA LYS A 86 12.83 5.22 -21.53
C LYS A 86 11.41 5.16 -20.93
N GLU A 87 10.40 5.13 -21.79
CA GLU A 87 8.99 5.08 -21.40
C GLU A 87 8.64 3.73 -20.78
N LYS A 88 9.09 2.62 -21.38
CA LYS A 88 8.94 1.27 -20.82
C LYS A 88 9.55 1.18 -19.43
N LYS A 89 10.74 1.72 -19.21
CA LYS A 89 11.41 1.77 -17.90
C LYS A 89 10.61 2.59 -16.89
N LYS A 90 10.05 3.74 -17.29
CA LYS A 90 9.20 4.57 -16.43
C LYS A 90 7.91 3.85 -16.04
N LYS A 91 7.21 3.25 -17.01
CA LYS A 91 5.98 2.48 -16.78
C LYS A 91 6.21 1.30 -15.83
N LEU A 92 7.24 0.49 -16.08
CA LEU A 92 7.57 -0.64 -15.20
C LEU A 92 7.92 -0.22 -13.77
N ARG A 93 8.56 0.94 -13.58
CA ARG A 93 8.82 1.48 -12.23
C ARG A 93 7.51 1.87 -11.53
N ALA A 94 6.63 2.59 -12.23
CA ALA A 94 5.32 2.96 -11.69
C ALA A 94 4.48 1.72 -11.35
N ASP A 95 4.41 0.74 -12.25
CA ASP A 95 3.66 -0.51 -12.04
C ASP A 95 4.15 -1.29 -10.82
N ARG A 96 5.47 -1.31 -10.56
CA ARG A 96 6.02 -1.96 -9.35
C ARG A 96 5.57 -1.25 -8.09
N VAL A 97 5.59 0.08 -8.09
CA VAL A 97 5.13 0.87 -6.94
C VAL A 97 3.65 0.64 -6.71
N TYR A 98 2.82 0.76 -7.75
CA TYR A 98 1.37 0.53 -7.62
C TYR A 98 1.04 -0.88 -7.12
N LYS A 99 1.70 -1.92 -7.62
CA LYS A 99 1.52 -3.29 -7.11
C LYS A 99 1.92 -3.41 -5.64
N LYS A 100 3.02 -2.78 -5.24
CA LYS A 100 3.47 -2.80 -3.84
C LYS A 100 2.49 -2.08 -2.93
N GLU A 101 2.04 -0.89 -3.31
CA GLU A 101 1.06 -0.11 -2.54
C GLU A 101 -0.28 -0.83 -2.45
N LEU A 102 -0.78 -1.42 -3.55
CA LEU A 102 -2.01 -2.23 -3.54
C LEU A 102 -1.90 -3.42 -2.58
N ASN A 103 -0.79 -4.17 -2.63
CA ASN A 103 -0.58 -5.32 -1.74
C ASN A 103 -0.45 -4.90 -0.25
N ASN A 104 0.04 -3.69 0.01
CA ASN A 104 0.19 -3.16 1.37
C ASN A 104 -1.08 -2.47 1.88
N SER A 105 -1.94 -1.98 0.99
CA SER A 105 -3.17 -1.28 1.34
C SER A 105 -4.16 -2.25 1.98
N LYS A 106 -4.68 -1.85 3.15
CA LYS A 106 -5.71 -2.60 3.88
C LYS A 106 -6.88 -1.66 4.17
N ILE A 107 -8.08 -2.16 4.01
CA ILE A 107 -9.31 -1.44 4.34
C ILE A 107 -9.46 -1.51 5.86
N ASN A 108 -9.47 -0.36 6.54
CA ASN A 108 -9.60 -0.28 8.00
C ASN A 108 -10.70 0.71 8.44
N ASP A 109 -11.70 0.92 7.58
CA ASP A 109 -12.74 1.91 7.81
C ASP A 109 -13.69 1.51 8.94
N LEU A 110 -13.85 0.20 9.18
CA LEU A 110 -14.68 -0.32 10.26
C LEU A 110 -14.22 0.19 11.63
N SER A 111 -12.90 0.24 11.88
CA SER A 111 -12.36 0.79 13.13
C SER A 111 -12.69 2.27 13.31
N LYS A 112 -12.72 3.05 12.22
CA LYS A 112 -13.07 4.47 12.24
C LYS A 112 -14.56 4.67 12.50
N VAL A 113 -15.41 3.87 11.88
CA VAL A 113 -16.88 3.93 12.05
C VAL A 113 -17.30 3.61 13.48
N TYR A 114 -16.67 2.62 14.10
CA TYR A 114 -16.99 2.20 15.48
C TYR A 114 -16.22 2.99 16.54
N LEU A 115 -15.46 4.01 16.16
CA LEU A 115 -14.72 4.83 17.11
C LEU A 115 -15.69 5.51 18.09
N GLY A 116 -15.51 5.27 19.39
CA GLY A 116 -16.38 5.81 20.44
C GLY A 116 -17.62 4.96 20.76
N SER A 117 -17.82 3.83 20.07
CA SER A 117 -18.83 2.85 20.46
C SER A 117 -18.51 2.21 21.83
N PRO A 118 -19.52 1.80 22.61
CA PRO A 118 -19.29 1.06 23.83
C PRO A 118 -18.53 -0.24 23.53
N GLY A 119 -17.43 -0.47 24.26
CA GLY A 119 -16.61 -1.68 24.07
C GLY A 119 -15.59 -1.62 22.91
N TYR A 120 -15.44 -0.48 22.22
CA TYR A 120 -14.43 -0.31 21.16
C TYR A 120 -13.03 -0.81 21.58
N ASN A 121 -12.59 -0.41 22.77
CA ASN A 121 -11.27 -0.76 23.30
C ASN A 121 -11.06 -2.24 23.54
N ARG A 122 -12.12 -3.05 23.63
CA ARG A 122 -12.02 -4.50 23.89
C ARG A 122 -11.81 -5.30 22.61
N VAL A 123 -12.31 -4.78 21.48
CA VAL A 123 -12.34 -5.48 20.19
C VAL A 123 -11.30 -4.93 19.22
N PHE A 124 -11.20 -3.60 19.08
CA PHE A 124 -10.38 -2.96 18.05
C PHE A 124 -8.95 -2.61 18.50
N ILE A 125 -8.66 -2.68 19.80
CA ILE A 125 -7.31 -2.43 20.33
C ILE A 125 -6.63 -3.79 20.56
N ASP A 126 -5.67 -4.14 19.70
CA ASP A 126 -5.02 -5.46 19.72
C ASP A 126 -4.48 -5.89 21.09
N PRO A 127 -3.77 -5.04 21.87
CA PRO A 127 -3.31 -5.41 23.21
C PRO A 127 -4.41 -5.73 24.23
N ASN A 128 -5.65 -5.29 23.99
CA ASN A 128 -6.77 -5.47 24.91
C ASN A 128 -7.65 -6.67 24.54
N ARG A 129 -7.42 -7.28 23.37
CA ARG A 129 -8.16 -8.47 22.93
C ARG A 129 -7.73 -9.69 23.74
N TYR A 130 -8.66 -10.62 23.95
CA TYR A 130 -8.40 -11.83 24.73
C TYR A 130 -7.60 -12.90 23.96
N ASP A 131 -7.73 -12.95 22.64
CA ASP A 131 -7.08 -13.95 21.79
C ASP A 131 -5.61 -13.63 21.52
N ILE A 132 -5.30 -12.36 21.23
CA ILE A 132 -3.94 -11.91 20.84
C ILE A 132 -3.31 -10.93 21.83
N GLY A 133 -4.02 -10.44 22.84
CA GLY A 133 -3.51 -9.38 23.71
C GLY A 133 -2.22 -9.76 24.43
N ASP A 134 -2.15 -10.98 24.95
CA ASP A 134 -0.97 -11.47 25.66
C ASP A 134 0.21 -11.70 24.73
N THR A 135 -0.03 -12.23 23.52
CA THR A 135 1.02 -12.42 22.51
C THR A 135 1.56 -11.09 22.01
N VAL A 136 0.68 -10.11 21.77
CA VAL A 136 1.07 -8.75 21.37
C VAL A 136 1.90 -8.07 22.45
N LYS A 137 1.52 -8.19 23.74
CA LYS A 137 2.31 -7.65 24.86
C LYS A 137 3.67 -8.34 25.00
N ALA A 138 3.72 -9.67 24.93
CA ALA A 138 4.95 -10.45 25.05
C ALA A 138 5.91 -10.22 23.86
N SER A 139 5.38 -9.96 22.67
CA SER A 139 6.18 -9.70 21.47
C SER A 139 6.86 -8.33 21.43
N ARG A 140 6.56 -7.44 22.39
CA ARG A 140 7.20 -6.11 22.47
C ARG A 140 8.70 -6.27 22.72
N LEU A 141 9.49 -5.65 21.85
CA LEU A 141 10.94 -5.71 21.90
C LEU A 141 11.46 -4.98 23.15
N PRO A 142 12.51 -5.51 23.81
CA PRO A 142 13.12 -4.84 24.95
C PRO A 142 13.72 -3.50 24.51
N GLN A 143 13.26 -2.42 25.14
CA GLN A 143 13.79 -1.08 24.90
C GLN A 143 15.08 -0.89 25.69
N ARG A 144 16.21 -1.34 25.12
CA ARG A 144 17.54 -1.16 25.72
C ARG A 144 18.19 0.17 25.38
N ALA A 145 17.74 0.83 24.31
CA ALA A 145 18.25 2.13 23.92
C ALA A 145 17.48 3.23 24.66
N ASN A 146 18.19 4.17 25.26
CA ASN A 146 17.65 5.37 25.93
C ASN A 146 17.13 6.37 24.90
N LYS A 147 16.19 5.96 24.06
CA LYS A 147 15.44 6.88 23.21
C LYS A 147 14.14 7.20 23.93
N LEU A 148 13.88 8.49 24.17
CA LEU A 148 12.58 8.98 24.57
C LEU A 148 11.58 8.55 23.48
N GLN A 149 10.79 7.52 23.76
CA GLN A 149 9.66 7.17 22.92
C GLN A 149 8.43 7.83 23.54
N GLU A 150 7.58 8.37 22.68
CA GLU A 150 6.19 8.64 23.04
C GLU A 150 5.64 7.33 23.62
N GLN A 151 5.37 7.32 24.92
CA GLN A 151 4.69 6.20 25.54
C GLN A 151 3.32 6.14 24.87
N ASN A 152 3.16 5.24 23.90
CA ASN A 152 1.85 4.87 23.37
C ASN A 152 1.07 4.23 24.52
N LYS A 153 0.50 5.06 25.38
CA LYS A 153 -0.45 4.62 26.40
C LYS A 153 -1.67 4.16 25.63
N TYR A 154 -1.81 2.85 25.51
CA TYR A 154 -3.02 2.24 24.98
C TYR A 154 -4.20 2.67 25.85
N LYS A 155 -5.35 2.88 25.20
CA LYS A 155 -6.57 3.16 25.96
C LYS A 155 -6.90 1.96 26.84
N ASP A 156 -7.39 2.25 28.04
CA ASP A 156 -7.69 1.23 29.02
C ASP A 156 -8.84 0.32 28.55
N ARG A 157 -8.75 -0.96 28.89
CA ARG A 157 -9.74 -1.97 28.52
C ARG A 157 -11.09 -1.73 29.21
N ASN A 158 -11.05 -1.16 30.41
CA ASN A 158 -12.21 -0.94 31.27
C ASN A 158 -12.82 0.46 31.12
N GLU A 159 -12.50 1.20 30.04
CA GLU A 159 -13.10 2.51 29.76
C GLU A 159 -14.63 2.39 29.76
N LEU A 160 -15.28 3.15 30.65
CA LEU A 160 -16.72 3.26 30.75
C LEU A 160 -17.21 4.27 29.72
N TYR A 161 -18.38 4.00 29.17
CA TYR A 161 -19.03 4.90 28.23
C TYR A 161 -19.51 6.17 28.97
N GLN A 162 -18.92 7.32 28.67
CA GLN A 162 -19.21 8.61 29.31
C GLN A 162 -20.16 9.51 28.50
N GLY A 163 -20.69 9.05 27.35
CA GLY A 163 -21.55 9.85 26.47
C GLY A 163 -20.83 10.50 25.29
N TYR A 164 -21.61 11.06 24.36
CA TYR A 164 -21.12 11.66 23.11
C TYR A 164 -20.85 13.16 23.26
N ASP A 165 -19.81 13.54 23.99
CA ASP A 165 -19.43 14.97 24.11
C ASP A 165 -18.43 15.42 23.02
N LYS A 166 -17.95 14.50 22.18
CA LYS A 166 -16.92 14.77 21.17
C LYS A 166 -17.50 14.67 19.76
N GLN A 167 -17.26 15.70 18.95
CA GLN A 167 -17.49 15.64 17.51
C GLN A 167 -16.63 14.51 16.93
N LEU A 168 -17.27 13.49 16.37
CA LEU A 168 -16.58 12.42 15.65
C LEU A 168 -15.90 13.00 14.41
N PRO A 169 -14.66 12.58 14.10
CA PRO A 169 -13.99 13.03 12.89
C PRO A 169 -14.81 12.62 11.66
N HIS A 170 -14.99 13.57 10.73
CA HIS A 170 -15.67 13.30 9.46
C HIS A 170 -14.93 12.18 8.71
N LEU A 171 -15.68 11.22 8.17
CA LEU A 171 -15.10 10.11 7.40
C LEU A 171 -14.39 10.65 6.16
N GLU A 172 -13.28 10.03 5.79
CA GLU A 172 -12.60 10.37 4.53
C GLU A 172 -13.53 10.06 3.35
N VAL A 173 -13.52 10.94 2.35
CA VAL A 173 -14.23 10.69 1.09
C VAL A 173 -13.66 9.45 0.38
N PRO A 174 -14.49 8.71 -0.38
CA PRO A 174 -14.05 7.50 -1.06
C PRO A 174 -12.92 7.83 -2.06
N LYS A 175 -11.81 7.08 -1.96
CA LYS A 175 -10.64 7.26 -2.82
C LYS A 175 -10.95 6.78 -4.23
N MET A 176 -10.53 7.54 -5.23
CA MET A 176 -10.76 7.22 -6.64
C MET A 176 -9.44 7.00 -7.39
N LEU A 177 -9.51 6.25 -8.49
CA LEU A 177 -8.36 6.03 -9.36
C LEU A 177 -7.97 7.33 -10.05
N ASN A 178 -6.74 7.79 -9.82
CA ASN A 178 -6.25 9.04 -10.41
C ASN A 178 -6.25 9.02 -11.96
N ILE A 179 -6.16 7.83 -12.57
CA ILE A 179 -6.18 7.65 -14.03
C ILE A 179 -7.55 8.00 -14.62
N TRP A 180 -8.64 7.87 -13.85
CA TRP A 180 -10.02 8.13 -14.27
C TRP A 180 -10.62 9.37 -13.62
N ASN A 181 -9.79 10.23 -13.03
CA ASN A 181 -10.26 11.44 -12.34
C ASN A 181 -11.02 12.40 -13.29
N THR A 182 -10.68 12.40 -14.57
CA THR A 182 -11.33 13.22 -15.61
C THR A 182 -12.77 12.83 -15.93
N SER A 183 -13.23 11.64 -15.52
CA SER A 183 -14.60 11.19 -15.75
C SER A 183 -15.58 11.65 -14.67
N GLN A 184 -15.11 12.38 -13.65
CA GLN A 184 -15.95 12.89 -12.58
C GLN A 184 -16.83 14.05 -13.06
N LYS A 185 -18.00 14.18 -12.43
CA LYS A 185 -18.85 15.36 -12.62
C LYS A 185 -18.09 16.59 -12.11
N LEU A 186 -18.08 17.66 -12.90
CA LEU A 186 -17.37 18.91 -12.56
C LEU A 186 -18.06 19.72 -11.45
N THR A 187 -19.32 19.42 -11.16
CA THR A 187 -20.13 20.13 -10.18
C THR A 187 -20.78 19.17 -9.19
N ASN A 188 -20.89 19.62 -7.96
CA ASN A 188 -21.72 18.99 -6.94
C ASN A 188 -23.19 19.40 -7.14
N ILE A 189 -24.12 18.55 -6.72
CA ILE A 189 -25.56 18.86 -6.79
C ILE A 189 -25.93 20.00 -5.83
N TYR A 190 -25.32 20.00 -4.65
CA TYR A 190 -25.57 20.98 -3.59
C TYR A 190 -24.35 21.88 -3.37
N TYR A 191 -24.62 23.10 -2.93
CA TYR A 191 -23.60 24.05 -2.50
C TYR A 191 -23.05 23.66 -1.13
N ASP A 192 -21.74 23.45 -1.03
CA ASP A 192 -21.04 23.18 0.22
C ASP A 192 -20.06 24.33 0.53
N PRO A 193 -20.34 25.18 1.55
CA PRO A 193 -19.52 26.33 1.90
C PRO A 193 -18.13 25.93 2.45
N SER A 194 -17.92 24.66 2.80
CA SER A 194 -16.62 24.17 3.30
C SER A 194 -15.60 23.88 2.20
N THR A 195 -16.05 23.73 0.95
CA THR A 195 -15.19 23.40 -0.20
C THR A 195 -14.46 24.60 -0.80
N PHE A 196 -14.85 25.83 -0.45
CA PHE A 196 -14.18 27.05 -0.89
C PHE A 196 -13.22 27.56 0.20
N PRO A 197 -12.01 28.01 -0.16
CA PRO A 197 -11.07 28.58 0.82
C PRO A 197 -11.73 29.77 1.51
N LYS A 198 -11.77 29.73 2.85
CA LYS A 198 -12.49 30.71 3.68
C LYS A 198 -11.80 32.08 3.74
N SER A 199 -10.66 32.27 3.06
CA SER A 199 -9.92 33.54 3.06
C SER A 199 -9.24 33.84 1.72
N SER A 200 -9.17 35.13 1.37
CA SER A 200 -8.46 35.68 0.21
C SER A 200 -6.94 35.41 0.23
N ASP A 201 -6.39 35.10 1.40
CA ASP A 201 -4.96 34.82 1.59
C ASP A 201 -4.56 33.38 1.22
N GLU A 202 -5.49 32.42 1.28
CA GLU A 202 -5.27 31.04 0.82
C GLU A 202 -5.27 30.92 -0.71
N ILE A 203 -6.10 31.73 -1.39
CA ILE A 203 -6.17 31.78 -2.86
C ILE A 203 -4.83 32.24 -3.46
N ARG A 204 -4.10 33.12 -2.78
CA ARG A 204 -2.76 33.59 -3.21
C ARG A 204 -1.67 32.53 -3.10
N ARG A 205 -1.86 31.48 -2.29
CA ARG A 205 -0.87 30.42 -2.06
C ARG A 205 -1.07 29.18 -2.93
N MET A 206 -2.17 29.10 -3.69
CA MET A 206 -2.40 27.94 -4.57
C MET A 206 -1.49 27.99 -5.82
N PRO A 207 -0.85 26.86 -6.18
CA PRO A 207 -0.06 26.78 -7.41
C PRO A 207 -1.00 26.98 -8.61
N LYS A 208 -0.75 28.04 -9.39
CA LYS A 208 -1.51 28.35 -10.60
C LYS A 208 -1.39 27.19 -11.60
N THR A 209 -2.37 26.29 -11.61
CA THR A 209 -2.47 25.26 -12.65
C THR A 209 -2.80 25.94 -13.98
N ARG A 210 -2.04 25.63 -15.03
CA ARG A 210 -2.06 26.29 -16.36
C ARG A 210 -3.38 26.22 -17.15
N ASN A 211 -4.46 25.66 -16.59
CA ASN A 211 -5.70 25.37 -17.31
C ASN A 211 -6.92 26.14 -16.77
N ALA A 212 -6.74 27.40 -16.33
CA ALA A 212 -7.88 28.27 -16.05
C ALA A 212 -8.30 29.00 -17.33
N THR A 213 -9.26 28.45 -18.06
CA THR A 213 -9.96 29.13 -19.15
C THR A 213 -10.67 30.36 -18.59
N HIS A 214 -10.36 31.52 -19.17
CA HIS A 214 -10.93 32.83 -18.88
C HIS A 214 -12.47 32.81 -18.88
N TYR A 215 -13.11 32.90 -17.71
CA TYR A 215 -14.51 33.33 -17.60
C TYR A 215 -14.49 34.84 -17.36
N LYS A 216 -14.71 35.64 -18.43
CA LYS A 216 -14.94 37.09 -18.30
C LYS A 216 -16.38 37.30 -17.85
N SER A 217 -16.57 37.70 -16.60
CA SER A 217 -17.85 38.23 -16.10
C SER A 217 -18.15 39.56 -16.79
N ARG A 218 -19.18 39.56 -17.64
CA ARG A 218 -19.77 40.78 -18.22
C ARG A 218 -20.63 41.43 -17.13
N GLN A 219 -20.16 42.52 -16.54
CA GLN A 219 -21.03 43.39 -15.74
C GLN A 219 -21.96 44.15 -16.69
N PHE A 220 -23.26 43.87 -16.61
CA PHE A 220 -24.29 44.78 -17.10
C PHE A 220 -24.44 45.87 -16.05
N GLN A 221 -24.01 47.09 -16.37
CA GLN A 221 -24.46 48.28 -15.66
C GLN A 221 -25.76 48.74 -16.32
N ALA A 222 -26.85 48.70 -15.55
CA ALA A 222 -28.06 49.41 -15.84
C ALA A 222 -27.95 50.80 -15.18
N SER A 223 -28.02 51.83 -16.01
CA SER A 223 -28.40 53.20 -15.66
C SER A 223 -29.33 53.71 -16.76
#